data_AF-A0A1Y2DRW3-F1
#
_entry.id   AF-A0A1Y2DRW3-F1
#
_cell.length_a   1.000
_cell.length_b   1.000
_cell.length_c   1.000
_cell.angle_alpha   90.00
_cell.angle_beta   90.00
_cell.angle_gamma   90.00
#
_symmetry.space_group_name_H-M   'P 1'
#
loop_
_entity.id
_entity.type
_entity.pdbx_description
1 polymer ?
#
loop_
_entity_poly.entity_id
_entity_poly.type
_entity_poly.pdbx_seq_one_letter_code
_entity_poly.pdbx_strand_id
1 'polypeptide(L)'
;LVIGSVKTNIGHTCEVTGLAGMAKVILAMQHKYIPKNLHFNTLNPEIDVHSVPIQIATKNMPWETHDNKPRIAQVSSFGLQGSIVHIILQEYIPENGKEEDVKKNKDSEEDHILTISAKTPAALNELCENYIM
;
A
#
# COMPACT_ATOMS: atom_id res chain seq x y z
N LEU A 1 14.13 -9.86 5.57
CA LEU A 1 13.59 -8.89 4.59
C LEU A 1 12.71 -9.60 3.59
N VAL A 2 11.46 -9.16 3.37
CA VAL A 2 10.56 -9.77 2.36
C VAL A 2 10.61 -8.95 1.06
N ILE A 3 10.77 -9.62 -0.07
CA ILE A 3 10.92 -8.98 -1.40
C ILE A 3 9.75 -9.34 -2.31
N GLY A 4 9.21 -8.33 -2.98
CA GLY A 4 8.13 -8.47 -3.94
C GLY A 4 8.15 -7.39 -5.03
N SER A 5 7.38 -7.61 -6.09
CA SER A 5 7.23 -6.66 -7.20
C SER A 5 5.77 -6.58 -7.65
N VAL A 6 5.26 -5.35 -7.79
CA VAL A 6 3.92 -5.09 -8.34
C VAL A 6 3.83 -5.48 -9.82
N LYS A 7 4.98 -5.52 -10.52
CA LYS A 7 5.04 -5.84 -11.96
C LYS A 7 4.52 -7.23 -12.29
N THR A 8 4.57 -8.15 -11.32
CA THR A 8 4.00 -9.49 -11.49
C THR A 8 2.47 -9.48 -11.63
N ASN A 9 1.81 -8.40 -11.18
CA ASN A 9 0.35 -8.26 -11.22
C ASN A 9 -0.13 -7.43 -12.42
N ILE A 10 0.58 -6.33 -12.73
CA ILE A 10 0.11 -5.32 -13.70
C ILE A 10 1.13 -5.00 -14.81
N GLY A 11 2.20 -5.79 -14.90
CA GLY A 11 3.27 -5.55 -15.86
C GLY A 11 4.15 -4.33 -15.54
N HIS A 12 4.95 -3.92 -16.53
CA HIS A 12 5.83 -2.77 -16.42
C HIS A 12 5.10 -1.49 -16.88
N THR A 13 4.60 -0.69 -15.94
CA THR A 13 3.82 0.53 -16.20
C THR A 13 4.71 1.75 -16.55
N CYS A 14 5.82 1.49 -17.24
CA CYS A 14 6.83 2.48 -17.65
C CYS A 14 7.12 3.54 -16.59
N GLU A 15 6.82 4.80 -16.89
CA GLU A 15 7.09 5.98 -16.06
C GLU A 15 6.38 5.93 -14.70
N VAL A 16 5.28 5.19 -14.60
CA VAL A 16 4.43 5.08 -13.38
C VAL A 16 4.87 3.91 -12.48
N THR A 17 5.90 3.15 -12.88
CA THR A 17 6.36 1.96 -12.15
C THR A 17 6.68 2.24 -10.68
N GLY A 18 7.31 3.38 -10.37
CA GLY A 18 7.61 3.78 -9.00
C GLY A 18 6.35 4.01 -8.17
N LEU A 19 5.37 4.73 -8.74
CA LEU A 19 4.10 5.04 -8.09
C LEU A 19 3.27 3.77 -7.84
N ALA A 20 3.21 2.85 -8.80
CA ALA A 20 2.54 1.57 -8.60
C ALA A 20 3.18 0.73 -7.48
N GLY A 21 4.52 0.74 -7.39
CA GLY A 21 5.24 0.10 -6.30
C GLY A 21 4.93 0.73 -4.93
N MET A 22 4.87 2.07 -4.89
CA MET A 22 4.51 2.81 -3.69
C MET A 22 3.06 2.54 -3.25
N ALA A 23 2.11 2.56 -4.19
CA ALA A 23 0.71 2.26 -3.91
C ALA A 23 0.54 0.84 -3.32
N LYS A 24 1.25 -0.16 -3.88
CA LYS A 24 1.29 -1.52 -3.32
C LYS A 24 1.75 -1.53 -1.86
N VAL A 25 2.83 -0.80 -1.54
CA VAL A 25 3.38 -0.75 -0.18
C VAL A 25 2.41 -0.06 0.79
N ILE A 26 1.82 1.07 0.40
CA ILE A 26 0.85 1.80 1.23
C ILE A 26 -0.34 0.92 1.56
N LEU A 27 -0.94 0.27 0.55
CA LEU A 27 -2.06 -0.66 0.75
C LEU A 27 -1.63 -1.87 1.61
N ALA A 28 -0.43 -2.41 1.41
CA ALA A 28 0.09 -3.50 2.23
C ALA A 28 0.28 -3.11 3.71
N MET A 29 0.69 -1.87 4.00
CA MET A 29 0.76 -1.33 5.36
C MET A 29 -0.64 -1.15 5.95
N GLN A 30 -1.56 -0.52 5.21
CA GLN A 30 -2.95 -0.30 5.65
C GLN A 30 -3.67 -1.60 6.00
N HIS A 31 -3.51 -2.62 5.16
CA HIS A 31 -4.10 -3.94 5.37
C HIS A 31 -3.24 -4.88 6.23
N LYS A 32 -2.06 -4.43 6.67
CA LYS A 32 -1.09 -5.22 7.46
C LYS A 32 -0.79 -6.59 6.82
N TYR A 33 -0.63 -6.61 5.50
CA TYR A 33 -0.61 -7.84 4.71
C TYR A 33 0.29 -7.72 3.46
N ILE A 34 1.14 -8.72 3.21
CA ILE A 34 2.03 -8.78 2.05
C ILE A 34 1.43 -9.73 1.00
N PRO A 35 1.05 -9.24 -0.19
CA PRO A 35 0.57 -10.08 -1.27
C PRO A 35 1.73 -10.83 -1.96
N LYS A 36 1.46 -12.05 -2.42
CA LYS A 36 2.42 -12.87 -3.16
C LYS A 36 2.82 -12.24 -4.50
N ASN A 37 4.02 -12.54 -4.96
CA ASN A 37 4.40 -12.36 -6.35
C ASN A 37 3.71 -13.42 -7.20
N LEU A 38 3.08 -12.98 -8.29
CA LEU A 38 2.53 -13.90 -9.29
C LEU A 38 3.66 -14.46 -10.18
N HIS A 39 3.37 -15.59 -10.84
CA HIS A 39 4.27 -16.24 -11.80
C HIS A 39 5.65 -16.63 -11.25
N PHE A 40 5.80 -16.69 -9.92
CA PHE A 40 7.05 -17.07 -9.26
C PHE A 40 7.00 -18.55 -8.88
N ASN A 41 7.62 -19.40 -9.70
CA ASN A 41 7.69 -20.85 -9.48
C ASN A 41 9.10 -21.30 -9.06
N THR A 42 10.11 -20.84 -9.79
CA THR A 42 11.51 -21.20 -9.57
C THR A 42 12.33 -19.92 -9.49
N LEU A 43 13.19 -19.82 -8.46
CA LEU A 43 14.13 -18.72 -8.33
C LEU A 43 15.18 -18.79 -9.45
N ASN A 44 15.62 -17.63 -9.97
CA ASN A 44 16.72 -17.59 -10.91
C ASN A 44 18.00 -18.17 -10.26
N PRO A 45 18.65 -19.20 -10.84
CA PRO A 45 19.81 -19.87 -10.25
C PRO A 45 21.02 -18.94 -10.06
N GLU A 46 21.10 -17.83 -10.79
CA GLU A 46 22.16 -16.82 -10.66
C GLU A 46 21.98 -15.91 -9.43
N ILE A 47 20.87 -16.05 -8.70
CA ILE A 47 20.60 -15.25 -7.49
C ILE A 47 20.89 -16.09 -6.24
N ASP A 48 21.99 -15.80 -5.57
CA ASP A 48 22.29 -16.39 -4.26
C ASP A 48 21.52 -15.66 -3.14
N VAL A 49 20.35 -16.20 -2.81
CA VAL A 49 19.51 -15.72 -1.70
C VAL A 49 19.99 -16.20 -0.33
N HIS A 50 20.96 -17.12 -0.24
CA HIS A 50 21.45 -17.63 1.04
C HIS A 50 22.50 -16.72 1.67
N SER A 51 23.15 -15.89 0.86
CA SER A 51 24.13 -14.88 1.31
C SER A 51 23.51 -13.74 2.12
N VAL A 52 22.19 -13.51 2.04
CA VAL A 52 21.49 -12.39 2.69
C VAL A 52 20.17 -12.90 3.29
N PRO A 53 19.70 -12.43 4.46
CA PRO A 53 18.43 -12.85 5.06
C PRO A 53 17.20 -12.29 4.32
N ILE A 54 17.02 -12.71 3.06
CA ILE A 54 15.92 -12.34 2.18
C ILE A 54 14.94 -13.49 1.98
N GLN A 55 13.66 -13.14 1.90
CA GLN A 55 12.58 -14.06 1.58
C GLN A 55 11.77 -13.49 0.43
N ILE A 56 11.54 -14.26 -0.62
CA ILE A 56 10.63 -13.86 -1.70
C ILE A 56 9.19 -14.10 -1.25
N ALA A 57 8.29 -13.16 -1.51
CA ALA A 57 6.86 -13.28 -1.19
C ALA A 57 6.17 -14.31 -2.12
N THR A 58 6.34 -15.61 -1.87
CA THR A 58 5.74 -16.69 -2.69
C THR A 58 4.29 -17.01 -2.34
N LYS A 59 3.89 -16.65 -1.12
CA LYS A 59 2.52 -16.77 -0.61
C LYS A 59 2.09 -15.45 0.02
N ASN A 60 0.79 -15.24 0.06
CA ASN A 60 0.20 -14.15 0.81
C ASN A 60 0.48 -14.37 2.31
N MET A 61 0.87 -13.33 3.03
CA MET A 61 1.23 -13.46 4.45
C MET A 61 0.84 -12.21 5.25
N PRO A 62 0.45 -12.36 6.53
CA PRO A 62 0.37 -11.24 7.45
C PRO A 62 1.71 -10.49 7.52
N TRP A 63 1.66 -9.16 7.58
CA TRP A 63 2.83 -8.34 7.83
C TRP A 63 2.93 -8.05 9.33
N GLU A 64 3.48 -9.01 10.06
CA GLU A 64 3.64 -8.91 11.50
C GLU A 64 4.77 -7.95 11.87
N THR A 65 4.64 -7.29 13.03
CA THR A 65 5.68 -6.44 13.62
C THR A 65 5.86 -6.82 15.08
N HIS A 66 7.08 -6.69 15.59
CA HIS A 66 7.37 -6.88 17.01
C HIS A 66 7.21 -5.55 17.76
N ASP A 67 6.72 -5.62 18.99
CA ASP A 67 6.65 -4.48 19.93
C ASP A 67 5.90 -3.24 19.38
N ASN A 68 4.88 -3.43 18.55
CA ASN A 68 4.17 -2.35 17.86
C ASN A 68 5.08 -1.39 17.06
N LYS A 69 6.25 -1.85 16.62
CA LYS A 69 7.11 -1.05 15.74
C LYS A 69 6.42 -0.83 14.39
N PRO A 70 6.61 0.34 13.77
CA PRO A 70 6.01 0.61 12.47
C PRO A 70 6.59 -0.31 11.39
N ARG A 71 5.74 -0.76 10.47
CA ARG A 71 6.19 -1.46 9.26
C ARG A 71 7.05 -0.51 8.44
N ILE A 72 8.18 -1.00 7.95
CA ILE A 72 9.08 -0.24 7.08
C ILE A 72 9.25 -1.01 5.78
N ALA A 73 9.13 -0.32 4.65
CA ALA A 73 9.43 -0.88 3.34
C ALA A 73 10.21 0.10 2.48
N GLN A 74 10.95 -0.48 1.53
CA GLN A 74 11.66 0.26 0.51
C GLN A 74 11.01 0.00 -0.84
N VAL A 75 10.89 1.04 -1.65
CA VAL A 75 10.51 0.93 -3.07
C VAL A 75 11.68 1.36 -3.92
N SER A 76 12.03 0.53 -4.90
CA SER A 76 13.15 0.74 -5.80
C SER A 76 12.64 0.87 -7.24
N SER A 77 13.13 1.88 -7.96
CA SER A 77 12.83 2.08 -9.37
C SER A 77 14.11 2.38 -10.15
N PHE A 78 14.33 1.63 -11.22
CA PHE A 78 15.50 1.72 -12.09
C PHE A 78 15.04 2.13 -13.48
N GLY A 79 15.37 3.35 -13.89
CA GLY A 79 15.07 3.88 -15.21
C GLY A 79 16.01 3.31 -16.27
N LEU A 80 15.50 3.13 -17.49
CA LEU A 80 16.26 2.55 -18.60
C LEU A 80 17.54 3.33 -18.92
N GLN A 81 17.52 4.65 -18.76
CA GLN A 81 18.66 5.55 -19.00
C GLN A 81 19.63 5.66 -17.82
N GLY A 82 19.45 4.85 -16.77
CA GLY A 82 20.36 4.79 -15.62
C GLY A 82 19.95 5.65 -14.41
N SER A 83 18.83 6.35 -14.46
CA SER A 83 18.30 7.05 -13.28
C SER A 83 17.76 6.05 -12.25
N ILE A 84 18.33 6.05 -11.05
CA ILE A 84 17.97 5.12 -9.96
C ILE A 84 17.37 5.92 -8.80
N VAL A 85 16.22 5.47 -8.30
CA VAL A 85 15.57 6.07 -7.13
C VAL A 85 15.16 4.98 -6.14
N HIS A 86 15.41 5.26 -4.87
CA HIS A 86 14.95 4.46 -3.74
C HIS A 86 14.23 5.35 -2.73
N ILE A 87 13.07 4.91 -2.27
CA ILE A 87 12.34 5.57 -1.18
C ILE A 87 12.11 4.59 -0.05
N ILE A 88 12.13 5.10 1.17
CA ILE A 88 11.79 4.34 2.38
C ILE A 88 10.48 4.91 2.92
N LEU A 89 9.53 4.02 3.18
CA LEU A 89 8.21 4.32 3.72
C LEU A 89 8.10 3.67 5.09
N GLN A 90 7.58 4.43 6.05
CA GLN A 90 7.27 3.95 7.39
C GLN A 90 5.76 4.06 7.60
N GLU A 91 5.17 3.02 8.19
CA GLU A 91 3.77 3.02 8.62
C GLU A 91 3.52 4.16 9.61
N TYR A 92 2.42 4.87 9.38
CA TYR A 92 1.90 5.83 10.33
C TYR A 92 1.22 5.07 11.49
N ILE A 93 1.69 5.32 12.71
CA ILE A 93 1.04 4.85 13.93
C ILE A 93 0.45 6.08 14.62
N PRO A 94 -0.88 6.16 14.81
CA PRO A 94 -1.47 7.27 15.54
C PRO A 94 -0.95 7.28 16.98
N GLU A 95 -0.59 8.45 17.49
CA GLU A 95 -0.31 8.63 18.91
C GLU A 95 -1.59 8.30 19.69
N ASN A 96 -1.46 7.49 20.76
CA ASN A 96 -2.56 7.04 21.63
C ASN A 96 -3.50 8.22 21.95
N GLY A 97 -4.71 8.20 21.38
CA GLY A 97 -5.76 9.22 21.61
C GLY A 97 -6.58 9.55 20.36
N LYS A 98 -5.97 9.68 19.18
CA LYS A 98 -6.69 10.24 18.01
C LYS A 98 -7.70 9.29 17.35
N GLU A 99 -7.49 7.97 17.39
CA GLU A 99 -8.49 7.01 16.88
C GLU A 99 -9.68 6.84 17.82
N GLU A 100 -9.48 7.02 19.14
CA GLU A 100 -10.57 6.99 20.11
C GLU A 100 -11.41 8.27 20.06
N ASP A 101 -10.80 9.43 19.81
CA ASP A 101 -11.52 10.70 19.69
C ASP A 101 -12.47 10.73 18.47
N VAL A 102 -12.08 10.12 17.33
CA VAL A 102 -12.97 9.97 16.17
C VAL A 102 -14.11 8.99 16.44
N LYS A 103 -13.87 7.95 17.25
CA LYS A 103 -14.92 7.00 17.63
C LYS A 103 -15.88 7.58 18.67
N LYS A 104 -15.43 8.44 19.59
CA LYS A 104 -16.30 9.13 20.56
C LYS A 104 -17.30 10.07 19.89
N ASN A 105 -16.94 10.70 18.77
CA ASN A 105 -17.84 11.53 17.96
C ASN A 105 -18.81 10.74 17.07
N LYS A 106 -18.78 9.41 17.06
CA LYS A 106 -19.81 8.62 16.34
C LYS A 106 -21.11 8.48 17.14
N ASP A 107 -21.04 8.65 18.46
CA ASP A 107 -22.18 8.52 19.36
C ASP A 107 -22.78 9.88 19.76
N SER A 108 -22.34 10.99 19.14
CA SER A 108 -23.06 12.26 19.25
C SER A 108 -24.34 12.15 18.43
N GLU A 109 -25.51 12.23 19.08
CA GLU A 109 -26.84 12.36 18.44
C GLU A 109 -27.03 13.70 17.68
N GLU A 110 -25.95 14.31 17.21
CA GLU A 110 -25.98 15.57 16.48
C GLU A 110 -26.24 15.31 14.99
N ASP A 111 -27.25 15.98 14.44
CA ASP A 111 -27.49 15.98 13.01
C ASP A 111 -26.32 16.65 12.28
N HIS A 112 -25.67 15.91 11.37
CA HIS A 112 -24.59 16.44 10.53
C HIS A 112 -25.07 16.65 9.09
N ILE A 113 -24.66 17.77 8.48
CA ILE A 113 -24.95 18.06 7.07
C ILE A 113 -23.80 17.56 6.21
N LEU A 114 -24.06 16.54 5.39
CA LEU A 114 -23.14 16.10 4.33
C LEU A 114 -23.38 16.93 3.06
N THR A 115 -22.52 17.93 2.82
CA THR A 115 -22.60 18.75 1.60
C THR A 115 -21.83 18.09 0.45
N ILE A 116 -22.53 17.79 -0.65
CA ILE A 116 -21.92 17.24 -1.89
C ILE A 116 -22.11 18.25 -3.02
N SER A 117 -21.06 18.48 -3.81
CA SER A 117 -21.13 19.29 -5.02
C SER A 117 -20.26 18.71 -6.13
N ALA A 118 -20.64 18.97 -7.38
CA ALA A 118 -19.88 18.59 -8.55
C ALA A 118 -20.08 19.60 -9.68
N LYS A 119 -19.16 19.62 -10.65
CA LYS A 119 -19.21 20.53 -11.80
C LYS A 119 -20.39 20.25 -12.74
N THR A 120 -20.88 19.01 -12.79
CA THR A 120 -21.99 18.60 -13.66
C THR A 120 -23.01 17.77 -12.88
N PRO A 121 -24.29 17.76 -13.31
CA PRO A 121 -25.31 16.92 -12.67
C PRO A 121 -24.96 15.42 -12.68
N ALA A 122 -24.34 14.93 -13.76
CA ALA A 122 -23.93 13.53 -13.87
C ALA A 122 -22.87 13.16 -12.81
N ALA A 123 -21.84 14.01 -12.62
CA ALA A 123 -20.83 13.79 -11.59
C ALA A 123 -21.39 13.93 -10.17
N LEU A 124 -22.41 14.79 -9.97
CA LEU A 124 -23.08 14.90 -8.67
C LEU A 124 -23.82 13.59 -8.34
N ASN A 125 -24.52 13.02 -9.32
CA ASN A 125 -25.21 11.75 -9.13
C ASN A 125 -24.20 10.64 -8.80
N GLU A 126 -23.11 10.50 -9.56
CA GLU A 126 -22.06 9.50 -9.28
C GLU A 126 -21.47 9.65 -7.86
N LEU A 127 -21.21 10.87 -7.40
CA LEU A 127 -20.77 11.11 -6.02
C LEU A 127 -21.83 10.71 -5.00
N CYS A 128 -23.10 11.05 -5.23
CA CYS A 128 -24.20 10.62 -4.35
C CYS A 128 -24.29 9.09 -4.29
N GLU A 129 -24.16 8.38 -5.43
CA GLU A 129 -24.14 6.91 -5.45
C GLU A 129 -22.97 6.33 -4.66
N ASN A 130 -21.77 6.92 -4.75
CA ASN A 130 -20.58 6.41 -4.07
C ASN A 130 -20.55 6.66 -2.56
N TYR A 131 -21.24 7.70 -2.07
CA TYR A 131 -21.14 8.13 -0.67
C TYR A 131 -22.43 7.97 0.16
N ILE A 132 -23.60 7.90 -0.49
CA ILE A 132 -24.91 7.84 0.20
C ILE A 132 -25.57 6.46 0.06
N MET A 133 -25.37 5.76 -1.07
CA MET A 133 -25.95 4.44 -1.34
C MET A 133 -24.95 3.31 -1.11
#